data_AF-A0A387BJC2-F1
#
_entry.id   AF-A0A387BJC2-F1
#
_cell.length_a   1.000
_cell.length_b   1.000
_cell.length_c   1.000
_cell.angle_alpha   90.00
_cell.angle_beta   90.00
_cell.angle_gamma   90.00
#
_symmetry.space_group_name_H-M   'P 1'
#
loop_
_entity.id
_entity.type
_entity.pdbx_description
1 polymer ?
#
loop_
_entity_poly.entity_id
_entity_poly.type
_entity_poly.pdbx_seq_one_letter_code
_entity_poly.pdbx_strand_id
1 'polypeptide(L)'
;MLTDRQNKFYLEIQNLGSHLDEGPERTYLWQAWDDIRTGQDFKRTINQLCLNLRELEKYPAGLTQETKKLFEQLVSTYGEPVGELNKSIFSKNWGVVNSNPDAVFVGRGWTSRKSLEKQKKSSCLKSIMSAFIILVFGCVFLAVIWTPILPWIEGHVGNTIFYGGVITIIVIVILILILTGNVKKSKK
;
A
#
# COMPACT_ATOMS: atom_id res chain seq x y z
N MET A 1 15.85 20.06 6.84
CA MET A 1 14.99 20.52 5.71
C MET A 1 13.77 19.64 5.68
N LEU A 2 12.57 20.21 5.63
CA LEU A 2 11.31 19.44 5.62
C LEU A 2 11.09 18.82 4.23
N THR A 3 10.53 17.61 4.17
CA THR A 3 10.02 17.04 2.92
C THR A 3 8.71 17.72 2.52
N ASP A 4 8.29 17.60 1.26
CA ASP A 4 7.02 18.18 0.78
C ASP A 4 5.82 17.77 1.66
N ARG A 5 5.82 16.53 2.15
CA ARG A 5 4.79 16.02 3.06
C ARG A 5 4.85 16.70 4.42
N GLN A 6 6.05 16.81 5.01
CA GLN A 6 6.23 17.49 6.29
C GLN A 6 5.88 18.97 6.18
N ASN A 7 6.21 19.60 5.05
CA ASN A 7 5.85 20.98 4.76
C ASN A 7 4.33 21.17 4.64
N LYS A 8 3.60 20.21 4.05
CA LYS A 8 2.14 20.24 4.03
C LYS A 8 1.56 20.26 5.45
N PHE A 9 2.00 19.36 6.32
CA PHE A 9 1.53 19.33 7.72
C PHE A 9 1.94 20.58 8.49
N TYR A 10 3.16 21.08 8.26
CA TYR A 10 3.63 22.33 8.86
C TYR A 10 2.71 23.52 8.51
N LEU A 11 2.34 23.66 7.23
CA LEU A 11 1.41 24.70 6.79
C LEU A 11 -0.02 24.48 7.31
N GLU A 12 -0.48 23.23 7.38
CA GLU A 12 -1.81 22.91 7.90
C GLU A 12 -1.93 23.21 9.40
N ILE A 13 -0.90 22.89 10.18
CA ILE A 13 -0.80 23.24 11.61
C ILE A 13 -0.80 24.78 11.79
N GLN A 14 -0.02 25.50 10.98
CA GLN A 14 0.01 26.97 11.01
C GLN A 14 -1.36 27.57 10.74
N ASN A 15 -2.01 27.06 9.68
CA ASN A 15 -3.31 27.56 9.24
C ASN A 15 -4.38 27.34 10.31
N LEU A 16 -4.45 26.13 10.87
CA LEU A 16 -5.40 25.81 11.93
C LEU A 16 -5.13 26.62 13.20
N GLY A 17 -3.88 26.71 13.65
CA GLY A 17 -3.54 27.53 14.81
C GLY A 17 -3.86 29.02 14.65
N SER A 18 -3.93 29.53 13.41
CA SER A 18 -4.27 30.92 13.13
C SER A 18 -5.79 31.20 13.07
N HIS A 19 -6.60 30.17 12.83
CA HIS A 19 -8.07 30.29 12.68
C HIS A 19 -8.85 29.86 13.92
N LEU A 20 -8.22 29.12 14.84
CA LEU A 20 -8.84 28.73 16.09
C LEU A 20 -8.86 29.89 17.08
N ASP A 21 -9.92 29.95 17.89
CA ASP A 21 -10.00 30.84 19.04
C ASP A 21 -8.93 30.52 20.09
N GLU A 22 -8.72 31.44 21.04
CA GLU A 22 -7.84 31.19 22.18
C GLU A 22 -8.31 29.98 22.98
N GLY A 23 -7.46 28.95 23.01
CA GLY A 23 -7.79 27.67 23.62
C GLY A 23 -6.62 26.70 23.58
N PRO A 24 -6.74 25.55 24.26
CA PRO A 24 -5.65 24.59 24.36
C PRO A 24 -5.25 23.98 23.02
N GLU A 25 -6.19 23.77 22.08
CA GLU A 25 -5.88 23.34 20.72
C GLU A 25 -4.93 24.31 20.01
N ARG A 26 -5.29 25.61 20.03
CA ARG A 26 -4.49 26.67 19.43
C ARG A 26 -3.10 26.68 20.03
N THR A 27 -2.98 26.59 21.35
CA THR A 27 -1.70 26.55 22.07
C THR A 27 -0.82 25.39 21.60
N TYR A 28 -1.36 24.18 21.52
CA TYR A 28 -0.59 23.02 21.08
C TYR A 28 -0.18 23.08 19.62
N LEU A 29 -1.06 23.57 18.73
CA LEU A 29 -0.74 23.75 17.32
C LEU A 29 0.34 24.81 17.11
N TRP A 30 0.24 25.96 17.80
CA TRP A 30 1.27 27.00 17.74
C TRP A 30 2.61 26.55 18.27
N GLN A 31 2.62 25.84 19.40
CA GLN A 31 3.84 25.29 19.96
C GLN A 31 4.50 24.31 18.97
N ALA A 32 3.74 23.39 18.39
CA ALA A 32 4.26 22.45 17.40
C ALA A 32 4.81 23.14 16.15
N TRP A 33 4.12 24.18 15.67
CA TRP A 33 4.60 24.98 14.55
C TRP A 33 5.90 25.70 14.85
N ASP A 34 6.02 26.33 16.03
CA ASP A 34 7.22 27.06 16.42
C ASP A 34 8.41 26.13 16.68
N ASP A 35 8.18 24.97 17.30
CA ASP A 35 9.18 23.92 17.47
C ASP A 35 9.73 23.46 16.11
N ILE A 36 8.87 23.22 15.11
CA ILE A 36 9.30 22.85 13.75
C ILE A 36 10.08 24.01 13.10
N ARG A 37 9.60 25.25 13.25
CA ARG A 37 10.21 26.46 12.68
C ARG A 37 11.61 26.72 13.23
N THR A 38 11.82 26.49 14.52
CA THR A 38 13.10 26.67 15.22
C THR A 38 14.08 25.50 15.00
N GLY A 39 13.65 24.47 14.26
CA GLY A 39 14.52 23.37 13.84
C GLY A 39 14.51 22.17 14.78
N GLN A 40 13.51 22.03 15.65
CA GLN A 40 13.31 20.77 16.37
C GLN A 40 12.97 19.63 15.41
N ASP A 41 13.19 18.39 15.88
CA ASP A 41 12.86 17.20 15.12
C ASP A 41 11.35 17.11 14.87
N PHE A 42 10.98 17.26 13.59
CA PHE A 42 9.59 17.28 13.15
C PHE A 42 8.77 16.11 13.72
N LYS A 43 9.33 14.89 13.74
CA LYS A 43 8.60 13.69 14.17
C LYS A 43 8.35 13.70 15.66
N ARG A 44 9.35 14.07 16.45
CA ARG A 44 9.20 14.26 17.89
C ARG A 44 8.13 15.29 18.20
N THR A 45 8.15 16.42 17.49
CA THR A 45 7.17 17.49 17.67
C THR A 45 5.75 17.03 17.31
N ILE A 46 5.56 16.34 16.18
CA ILE A 46 4.26 15.79 15.80
C ILE A 46 3.76 14.72 16.77
N ASN A 47 4.64 13.84 17.27
CA ASN A 47 4.23 12.85 18.28
C ASN A 47 3.74 13.55 19.55
N GLN A 48 4.44 14.60 20.00
CA GLN A 48 4.00 15.38 21.17
C GLN A 48 2.66 16.09 20.91
N LEU A 49 2.50 16.70 19.74
CA LEU A 49 1.22 17.30 19.33
C LEU A 49 0.09 16.26 19.40
N CYS A 50 0.29 15.08 18.80
CA CYS A 50 -0.70 14.01 18.82
C CYS A 50 -1.03 13.52 20.24
N LEU A 51 -0.06 13.47 21.15
CA LEU A 51 -0.31 13.15 22.56
C LEU A 51 -1.20 14.21 23.23
N ASN A 52 -0.88 15.48 23.03
CA ASN A 52 -1.63 16.59 23.61
C ASN A 52 -3.08 16.63 23.05
N LEU A 53 -3.25 16.44 21.74
CA LEU A 53 -4.57 16.41 21.10
C LEU A 53 -5.41 15.21 21.58
N ARG A 54 -4.78 14.04 21.76
CA ARG A 54 -5.43 12.85 22.33
C ARG A 54 -5.88 13.08 23.77
N GLU A 55 -5.11 13.83 24.54
CA GLU A 55 -5.48 14.20 25.90
C GLU A 55 -6.70 15.14 25.88
N LEU A 56 -6.72 16.13 24.98
CA LEU A 56 -7.87 17.02 24.78
C LEU A 56 -9.15 16.30 24.36
N GLU A 57 -9.04 15.26 23.52
CA GLU A 57 -10.20 14.46 23.10
C GLU A 57 -10.94 13.80 24.28
N LYS A 58 -10.28 13.62 25.44
CA LYS A 58 -10.91 13.05 26.65
C LYS A 58 -11.80 14.04 27.39
N TYR A 59 -11.71 15.34 27.11
CA TYR A 59 -12.47 16.37 27.80
C TYR A 59 -13.82 16.63 27.10
N PRO A 60 -14.83 17.17 27.82
CA PRO A 60 -16.16 17.43 27.24
C PRO A 60 -16.16 18.44 26.08
N ALA A 61 -15.21 19.38 26.07
CA ALA A 61 -15.03 20.34 24.97
C ALA A 61 -14.47 19.66 23.70
N GLY A 62 -13.74 18.54 23.88
CA GLY A 62 -13.21 17.72 22.79
C GLY A 62 -12.24 18.45 21.87
N LEU A 63 -12.10 17.89 20.66
CA LEU A 63 -11.39 18.51 19.55
C LEU A 63 -12.39 19.13 18.56
N THR A 64 -12.06 20.31 18.02
CA THR A 64 -12.75 20.85 16.83
C THR A 64 -12.66 19.85 15.67
N GLN A 65 -13.64 19.92 14.76
CA GLN A 65 -13.72 18.98 13.64
C GLN A 65 -12.46 19.01 12.77
N GLU A 66 -11.90 20.19 12.56
CA GLU A 66 -10.70 20.41 11.78
C GLU A 66 -9.45 19.86 12.48
N THR A 67 -9.29 20.14 13.78
CA THR A 67 -8.17 19.61 14.57
C THR A 67 -8.25 18.08 14.67
N LYS A 68 -9.45 17.53 14.82
CA LYS A 68 -9.67 16.07 14.80
C LYS A 68 -9.25 15.45 13.47
N LYS A 69 -9.64 16.08 12.35
CA LYS A 69 -9.24 15.63 11.02
C LYS A 69 -7.72 15.68 10.82
N LEU A 70 -7.05 16.72 11.30
CA LEU A 70 -5.58 16.79 11.30
C LEU A 70 -4.98 15.65 12.13
N PHE A 71 -5.48 15.42 13.35
CA PHE A 71 -5.02 14.36 14.23
C PHE A 71 -5.13 12.98 13.56
N GLU A 72 -6.28 12.64 12.98
CA GLU A 72 -6.49 11.39 12.25
C GLU A 72 -5.54 11.24 11.06
N GLN A 73 -5.26 12.33 10.32
CA GLN A 73 -4.30 12.30 9.21
C GLN A 73 -2.87 12.07 9.68
N LEU A 74 -2.46 12.68 10.79
CA LEU A 74 -1.15 12.49 11.40
C LEU A 74 -0.98 11.05 11.89
N VAL A 75 -1.99 10.50 12.57
CA VAL A 75 -1.99 9.10 13.03
C VAL A 75 -1.99 8.12 11.85
N SER A 76 -2.77 8.38 10.80
CA SER A 76 -2.77 7.55 9.60
C SER A 76 -1.39 7.56 8.89
N THR A 77 -0.70 8.70 8.91
CA THR A 77 0.58 8.86 8.22
C THR A 77 1.76 8.33 9.02
N TYR A 78 1.79 8.61 10.32
CA TYR A 78 2.92 8.38 11.21
C TYR A 78 2.67 7.32 12.29
N GLY A 79 1.46 6.77 12.36
CA GLY A 79 1.06 5.77 13.33
C GLY A 79 0.57 6.35 14.66
N GLU A 80 0.23 5.46 15.58
CA GLU A 80 -0.23 5.80 16.93
C GLU A 80 0.85 6.56 17.72
N PRO A 81 0.48 7.65 18.43
CA PRO A 81 1.42 8.38 19.28
C PRO A 81 1.78 7.53 20.50
N VAL A 82 3.06 7.56 20.86
CA VAL A 82 3.62 6.76 21.95
C VAL A 82 3.95 7.66 23.14
N GLY A 83 3.31 7.40 24.28
CA GLY A 83 3.57 8.07 25.55
C GLY A 83 4.83 7.52 26.22
N GLU A 84 5.61 8.43 26.81
CA GLU A 84 6.98 8.25 27.30
C GLU A 84 7.97 7.77 26.22
N LEU A 85 9.05 8.55 26.09
CA LEU A 85 10.11 8.42 25.11
C LEU A 85 11.01 7.22 25.48
N ASN A 86 10.42 6.03 25.58
CA ASN A 86 11.16 4.80 25.72
C ASN A 86 11.90 4.62 24.40
N LYS A 87 13.16 5.06 24.37
CA LYS A 87 14.00 5.17 23.15
C LYS A 87 13.99 3.89 22.33
N SER A 88 13.75 2.72 22.96
CA SER A 88 13.64 1.41 22.32
C SER A 88 12.32 1.17 21.57
N ILE A 89 11.20 1.72 22.04
CA ILE A 89 9.87 1.60 21.39
C ILE A 89 9.72 2.71 20.36
N PHE A 90 10.16 3.93 20.70
CA PHE A 90 10.26 5.01 19.73
C PHE A 90 11.21 4.60 18.60
N SER A 91 12.34 3.93 18.86
CA SER A 91 13.21 3.44 17.79
C SER A 91 12.63 2.30 16.96
N LYS A 92 11.82 1.41 17.54
CA LYS A 92 11.20 0.29 16.82
C LYS A 92 9.99 0.67 15.97
N ASN A 93 9.15 1.61 16.42
CA ASN A 93 7.94 2.02 15.73
C ASN A 93 8.02 3.40 15.07
N TRP A 94 8.84 4.33 15.56
CA TRP A 94 9.01 5.68 15.00
C TRP A 94 10.44 5.96 14.52
N GLY A 95 11.44 5.15 14.91
CA GLY A 95 12.86 5.39 14.64
C GLY A 95 13.48 4.45 13.59
N VAL A 96 12.80 3.38 13.17
CA VAL A 96 13.04 2.77 11.84
C VAL A 96 12.79 3.83 10.74
N VAL A 97 11.99 4.85 11.05
CA VAL A 97 11.68 6.00 10.21
C VAL A 97 12.80 7.06 10.26
N ASN A 98 13.75 7.05 11.21
CA ASN A 98 14.78 8.12 11.29
C ASN A 98 15.79 8.10 10.15
N SER A 99 15.98 6.97 9.47
CA SER A 99 16.82 6.87 8.28
C SER A 99 16.06 7.15 6.97
N ASN A 100 14.72 7.22 6.99
CA ASN A 100 13.93 7.49 5.79
C ASN A 100 12.70 8.38 6.10
N PRO A 101 12.75 9.69 5.78
CA PRO A 101 11.64 10.61 6.06
C PRO A 101 10.34 10.29 5.29
N ASP A 102 10.40 9.41 4.29
CA ASP A 102 9.25 9.02 3.45
C ASP A 102 8.63 7.66 3.80
N ALA A 103 9.07 6.99 4.87
CA ALA A 103 8.49 5.71 5.27
C ALA A 103 7.01 5.86 5.66
N VAL A 104 6.21 4.84 5.34
CA VAL A 104 4.76 4.78 5.61
C VAL A 104 4.45 3.45 6.28
N PHE A 105 3.53 3.44 7.24
CA PHE A 105 3.06 2.21 7.89
C PHE A 105 2.02 1.50 7.00
N VAL A 106 2.28 0.25 6.63
CA VAL A 106 1.35 -0.56 5.81
C VAL A 106 1.22 -1.98 6.38
N GLY A 107 0.00 -2.39 6.73
CA GLY A 107 -0.28 -3.71 7.29
C GLY A 107 0.27 -3.86 8.72
N ARG A 108 1.36 -4.62 8.89
CA ARG A 108 2.01 -4.87 10.20
C ARG A 108 3.42 -4.28 10.32
N GLY A 109 3.85 -3.42 9.39
CA GLY A 109 5.21 -2.90 9.42
C GLY A 109 5.44 -1.63 8.60
N TRP A 110 6.61 -1.03 8.82
CA TRP A 110 7.08 0.14 8.11
C TRP A 110 7.74 -0.23 6.79
N THR A 111 7.40 0.50 5.73
CA THR A 111 8.03 0.31 4.42
C THR A 111 8.29 1.65 3.76
N SER A 112 9.36 1.72 2.96
CA SER A 112 9.64 2.89 2.14
C SER A 112 8.63 2.96 0.98
N ARG A 113 8.12 4.15 0.67
CA ARG A 113 7.23 4.36 -0.47
C ARG A 113 7.83 3.87 -1.80
N LYS A 114 9.14 4.03 -1.99
CA LYS A 114 9.85 3.48 -3.17
C LYS A 114 9.74 1.97 -3.26
N SER A 115 9.73 1.27 -2.12
CA SER A 115 9.54 -0.18 -2.05
C SER A 115 8.11 -0.58 -2.38
N LEU A 116 7.12 0.15 -1.88
CA LEU A 116 5.69 -0.01 -2.22
C LEU A 116 5.43 0.20 -3.71
N GLU A 117 5.97 1.26 -4.30
CA GLU A 117 5.83 1.54 -5.73
C GLU A 117 6.52 0.47 -6.57
N LYS A 118 7.70 0.01 -6.16
CA LYS A 118 8.39 -1.10 -6.82
C LYS A 118 7.59 -2.41 -6.75
N GLN A 119 6.98 -2.71 -5.60
CA GLN A 119 6.10 -3.87 -5.44
C GLN A 119 4.85 -3.76 -6.32
N LYS A 120 4.17 -2.60 -6.32
CA LYS A 120 2.99 -2.34 -7.16
C LYS A 120 3.32 -2.44 -8.65
N LYS A 121 4.47 -1.90 -9.07
CA LYS A 121 4.96 -2.00 -10.46
C LYS A 121 5.28 -3.44 -10.82
N SER A 122 5.87 -4.21 -9.91
CA SER A 122 6.17 -5.63 -10.13
C SER A 122 4.92 -6.51 -10.22
N SER A 123 3.86 -6.19 -9.46
CA SER A 123 2.61 -6.97 -9.52
C SER A 123 1.84 -6.69 -10.82
N CYS A 124 1.82 -5.44 -11.27
CA CYS A 124 1.26 -5.04 -12.56
C CYS A 124 1.99 -5.73 -13.72
N LEU A 125 3.33 -5.71 -13.72
CA LEU A 125 4.14 -6.42 -14.73
C LEU A 125 3.88 -7.93 -14.74
N LYS A 126 3.73 -8.58 -13.57
CA LYS A 126 3.38 -10.01 -13.50
C LYS A 126 2.00 -10.29 -14.10
N SER A 127 1.02 -9.40 -13.90
CA SER A 127 -0.32 -9.53 -14.49
C SER A 127 -0.26 -9.43 -16.02
N ILE A 128 0.46 -8.43 -16.54
CA ILE A 128 0.62 -8.23 -18.00
C ILE A 128 1.36 -9.40 -18.64
N MET A 129 2.46 -9.86 -18.04
CA MET A 129 3.21 -11.04 -18.49
C MET A 129 2.31 -12.28 -18.57
N SER A 130 1.45 -12.50 -17.58
CA SER A 130 0.54 -13.65 -17.60
C SER A 130 -0.50 -13.58 -18.73
N ALA A 131 -1.02 -12.38 -19.03
CA ALA A 131 -1.93 -12.18 -20.14
C ALA A 131 -1.24 -12.39 -21.51
N PHE A 132 0.02 -11.92 -21.64
CA PHE A 132 0.80 -12.09 -22.86
C PHE A 132 1.10 -13.57 -23.15
N ILE A 133 1.45 -14.35 -22.11
CA ILE A 133 1.67 -15.80 -22.25
C ILE A 133 0.39 -16.48 -22.77
N ILE A 134 -0.77 -16.17 -22.18
CA ILE A 134 -2.05 -16.77 -22.63
C ILE A 134 -2.34 -16.42 -24.09
N LEU A 135 -2.09 -15.18 -24.50
CA LEU A 135 -2.32 -14.72 -25.88
C LEU A 135 -1.40 -15.45 -26.86
N VAL A 136 -0.10 -15.57 -26.55
CA VAL A 136 0.85 -16.29 -27.41
C VAL A 136 0.47 -17.77 -27.54
N PHE A 137 0.15 -18.45 -26.45
CA PHE A 137 -0.29 -19.85 -26.50
C PHE A 137 -1.59 -20.02 -27.29
N GLY A 138 -2.55 -19.09 -27.13
CA GLY A 138 -3.79 -19.09 -27.91
C GLY A 138 -3.54 -18.93 -29.41
N CYS A 139 -2.66 -18.01 -29.80
CA CYS A 139 -2.28 -17.81 -31.21
C CYS A 139 -1.56 -19.02 -31.80
N VAL A 140 -0.64 -19.65 -31.06
CA VAL A 140 0.05 -20.88 -31.52
C VAL A 140 -0.95 -22.03 -31.67
N PHE A 141 -1.86 -22.20 -30.72
CA PHE A 141 -2.89 -23.25 -30.78
C PHE A 141 -3.82 -23.07 -31.99
N LEU A 142 -4.25 -21.83 -32.26
CA LEU A 142 -5.03 -21.50 -33.45
C LEU A 142 -4.22 -21.77 -34.73
N ALA A 143 -2.96 -21.35 -34.79
CA ALA A 143 -2.12 -21.62 -35.96
C ALA A 143 -1.99 -23.12 -36.26
N VAL A 144 -1.82 -23.95 -35.21
CA VAL A 144 -1.78 -25.41 -35.36
C VAL A 144 -3.09 -25.96 -35.90
N ILE A 145 -4.25 -25.51 -35.37
CA ILE A 145 -5.59 -25.92 -35.84
C ILE A 145 -5.80 -25.60 -37.33
N TRP A 146 -5.24 -24.50 -37.80
CA TRP A 146 -5.38 -24.06 -39.18
C TRP A 146 -4.28 -24.59 -40.11
N THR A 147 -3.30 -25.35 -39.61
CA THR A 147 -2.29 -25.96 -40.47
C THR A 147 -2.86 -27.16 -41.25
N PRO A 148 -2.52 -27.30 -42.54
CA PRO A 148 -2.93 -28.44 -43.37
C PRO A 148 -2.29 -29.78 -42.95
N ILE A 149 -1.52 -29.79 -41.87
CA ILE A 149 -0.94 -30.98 -41.24
C ILE A 149 -2.04 -31.82 -40.56
N LEU A 150 -3.11 -31.19 -40.07
CA LEU A 150 -4.19 -31.86 -39.37
C LEU A 150 -4.90 -32.95 -40.20
N PRO A 151 -5.36 -32.66 -41.43
CA PRO A 151 -5.92 -33.67 -42.32
C PRO A 151 -4.93 -34.80 -42.66
N TRP A 152 -3.63 -34.50 -42.75
CA TRP A 152 -2.59 -35.49 -43.03
C TRP A 152 -2.39 -36.47 -41.86
N ILE A 153 -2.42 -35.96 -40.62
CA ILE A 153 -2.36 -36.78 -39.40
C ILE A 153 -3.64 -37.59 -39.23
N GLU A 154 -4.82 -37.00 -39.47
CA GLU A 154 -6.11 -37.69 -39.42
C GLU A 154 -6.13 -38.92 -40.35
N GLY A 155 -5.55 -38.78 -41.54
CA GLY A 155 -5.41 -39.87 -42.52
C GLY A 155 -4.48 -41.01 -42.09
N HIS A 156 -3.51 -40.77 -41.20
CA HIS A 156 -2.53 -41.78 -40.77
C HIS A 156 -2.89 -42.45 -39.44
N VAL A 157 -3.51 -41.71 -38.52
CA VAL A 157 -3.75 -42.16 -37.13
C VAL A 157 -5.17 -42.70 -36.95
N GLY A 158 -6.06 -42.41 -37.90
CA GLY A 158 -7.47 -42.80 -37.84
C GLY A 158 -8.28 -41.87 -36.94
N ASN A 159 -9.51 -41.61 -37.36
CA ASN A 159 -10.30 -40.50 -36.83
C ASN A 159 -10.59 -40.61 -35.32
N THR A 160 -10.82 -41.83 -34.83
CA THR A 160 -11.16 -42.10 -33.43
C THR A 160 -10.00 -41.79 -32.47
N ILE A 161 -8.76 -42.14 -32.86
CA ILE A 161 -7.57 -41.93 -32.03
C ILE A 161 -7.20 -40.45 -32.01
N PHE A 162 -7.35 -39.78 -33.15
CA PHE A 162 -7.08 -38.35 -33.28
C PHE A 162 -7.99 -37.50 -32.38
N TYR A 163 -9.31 -37.65 -32.49
CA TYR A 163 -10.25 -36.91 -31.64
C TYR A 163 -10.12 -37.28 -30.15
N GLY A 164 -9.82 -38.54 -29.82
CA GLY A 164 -9.55 -38.96 -28.45
C GLY A 164 -8.34 -38.23 -27.84
N GLY A 165 -7.27 -38.06 -28.60
CA GLY A 165 -6.08 -37.30 -28.18
C GLY A 165 -6.37 -35.82 -27.94
N VAL A 166 -7.10 -35.17 -28.85
CA VAL A 166 -7.49 -33.75 -28.72
C VAL A 166 -8.36 -33.51 -27.49
N ILE A 167 -9.37 -34.36 -27.26
CA ILE A 167 -10.24 -34.27 -26.08
C ILE A 167 -9.41 -34.44 -24.80
N THR A 168 -8.48 -35.39 -24.78
CA THR A 168 -7.61 -35.62 -23.61
C THR A 168 -6.75 -34.40 -23.28
N ILE A 169 -6.16 -33.76 -24.28
CA ILE A 169 -5.38 -32.52 -24.10
C ILE A 169 -6.25 -31.39 -23.55
N ILE A 170 -7.47 -31.22 -24.08
CA ILE A 170 -8.41 -30.21 -23.59
C ILE A 170 -8.75 -30.45 -22.12
N VAL A 171 -9.04 -31.70 -21.73
CA VAL A 171 -9.33 -32.07 -20.34
C VAL A 171 -8.14 -31.76 -19.42
N ILE A 172 -6.91 -32.09 -19.83
CA ILE A 172 -5.69 -31.79 -19.05
C ILE A 172 -5.54 -30.28 -18.84
N VAL A 173 -5.75 -29.47 -19.89
CA VAL A 173 -5.67 -28.00 -19.79
C VAL A 173 -6.72 -27.45 -18.82
N ILE A 174 -7.97 -27.93 -18.90
CA ILE A 174 -9.04 -27.54 -17.96
C ILE A 174 -8.66 -27.91 -16.52
N LEU A 175 -8.09 -29.11 -16.30
CA LEU A 175 -7.64 -29.57 -14.98
C LEU A 175 -6.53 -28.69 -14.41
N ILE A 176 -5.55 -28.30 -15.24
CA ILE A 176 -4.48 -27.37 -14.85
C ILE A 176 -5.05 -26.00 -14.48
N LEU A 177 -6.03 -25.49 -15.24
CA LEU A 177 -6.69 -24.21 -14.95
C LEU A 177 -7.49 -24.25 -13.64
N ILE A 178 -8.19 -25.37 -13.35
CA ILE A 178 -8.91 -25.56 -12.08
C ILE A 178 -7.92 -25.63 -10.91
N LEU A 179 -6.85 -26.41 -11.03
CA LEU A 179 -5.83 -26.56 -9.99
C LEU A 179 -5.12 -25.23 -9.70
N THR A 180 -4.71 -24.49 -10.74
CA THR A 180 -4.07 -23.18 -10.59
C THR A 180 -5.03 -22.08 -10.12
N GLY A 181 -6.31 -22.16 -10.51
CA GLY A 181 -7.37 -21.26 -10.04
C GLY A 181 -7.69 -21.42 -8.55
N ASN A 182 -7.70 -22.65 -8.03
CA ASN A 182 -7.97 -22.93 -6.62
C ASN A 182 -6.82 -22.51 -5.69
N VAL A 183 -5.56 -22.56 -6.15
CA VAL A 183 -4.40 -22.10 -5.37
C VAL A 183 -4.47 -20.60 -5.04
N LYS A 184 -5.14 -19.78 -5.86
CA LYS A 184 -5.34 -18.35 -5.59
C LYS A 184 -6.42 -18.07 -4.54
N LYS A 185 -7.39 -18.97 -4.33
CA LYS A 185 -8.49 -18.75 -3.36
C LYS A 185 -8.12 -19.14 -1.92
N SER A 186 -7.14 -20.01 -1.71
CA SER A 186 -6.75 -20.50 -0.37
C SER A 186 -5.79 -19.57 0.42
N LYS A 187 -5.43 -18.40 -0.12
CA LYS A 187 -4.51 -17.43 0.54
C LYS A 187 -5.20 -16.11 0.95
N LYS A 188 -6.52 -16.10 1.10
CA LYS A 188 -7.26 -15.00 1.73
C LYS A 188 -7.64 -15.39 3.15
#